data_AF-A0A5J4N478-F1
#
_entry.id   AF-A0A5J4N478-F1
#
_cell.length_a   1.000
_cell.length_b   1.000
_cell.length_c   1.000
_cell.angle_alpha   90.00
_cell.angle_beta   90.00
_cell.angle_gamma   90.00
#
_symmetry.space_group_name_H-M   'P 1'
#
loop_
_entity.id
_entity.type
_entity.pdbx_description
1 polymer ?
#
loop_
_entity_poly.entity_id
_entity_poly.type
_entity_poly.pdbx_seq_one_letter_code
_entity_poly.pdbx_strand_id
1 'polypeptide(L)' 'VITDESVTGIGAVLEQEGHLVICIARHLSSAERGYVQTQKEALAIHWTIGRLHK' A
#
# COMPACT_ATOMS: atom_id res chain seq x y z
N VAL A 1 5.04 -1.02 9.81
CA VAL A 1 4.30 -1.15 8.53
C VAL A 1 5.25 -0.84 7.41
N ILE A 2 5.29 -1.69 6.40
CA ILE A 2 6.08 -1.54 5.18
C ILE A 2 5.07 -1.48 4.02
N THR A 3 5.22 -0.53 3.12
CA THR A 3 4.34 -0.36 1.94
C THR A 3 5.16 -0.44 0.67
N ASP A 4 4.55 -0.92 -0.40
CA ASP A 4 5.16 -1.01 -1.73
C ASP A 4 4.12 -0.80 -2.82
N GLU A 5 4.57 -0.39 -4.00
CA GLU A 5 3.73 -0.20 -5.18
C GLU A 5 4.28 -0.90 -6.42
N SER A 6 3.38 -1.15 -7.35
CA SER A 6 3.70 -1.68 -8.67
C SER A 6 2.90 -0.92 -9.72
N VAL A 7 3.14 -1.28 -10.99
CA VAL A 7 2.35 -0.76 -12.12
C VAL A 7 0.85 -1.04 -11.95
N THR A 8 0.48 -2.14 -11.28
CA THR A 8 -0.90 -2.65 -11.26
C THR A 8 -1.58 -2.61 -9.90
N GLY A 9 -0.85 -2.37 -8.82
CA GLY A 9 -1.36 -2.53 -7.45
C GLY A 9 -0.46 -1.90 -6.41
N ILE A 10 -0.99 -1.79 -5.19
CA ILE A 10 -0.29 -1.35 -3.99
C ILE A 10 -0.47 -2.41 -2.91
N GLY A 11 0.52 -2.54 -2.05
CA GLY A 11 0.54 -3.52 -0.98
C GLY A 11 1.16 -2.97 0.30
N ALA A 12 0.85 -3.62 1.41
CA ALA A 12 1.46 -3.33 2.69
C ALA A 12 1.51 -4.56 3.60
N VAL A 13 2.55 -4.57 4.41
CA VAL A 13 2.80 -5.55 5.46
C VAL A 13 2.86 -4.85 6.80
N LEU A 14 2.06 -5.32 7.76
CA LEU A 14 2.24 -5.01 9.17
C LEU A 14 3.08 -6.11 9.81
N GLU A 15 4.24 -5.71 10.28
CA GLU A 15 5.14 -6.53 11.07
C GLU A 15 5.20 -5.95 12.49
N GLN A 16 5.23 -6.83 13.49
CA GLN A 16 5.46 -6.49 14.89
C GLN A 16 6.47 -7.48 15.46
N GLU A 17 7.53 -6.96 16.07
CA GLU A 17 8.60 -7.78 16.67
C GLU A 17 9.19 -8.85 15.73
N GLY A 18 9.36 -8.53 14.45
CA GLY A 18 9.86 -9.50 13.46
C GLY A 18 8.82 -10.51 12.96
N HIS A 19 7.59 -10.45 13.46
CA HIS A 19 6.51 -11.35 13.06
C HIS A 19 5.52 -10.66 12.12
N LEU A 20 5.20 -11.35 11.02
CA LEU A 20 4.14 -10.93 10.11
C LEU A 20 2.78 -11.01 10.81
N VAL A 21 2.12 -9.85 10.97
CA VAL A 21 0.78 -9.76 11.56
C VAL A 21 -0.28 -9.84 10.48
N ILE A 22 -0.14 -9.02 9.44
CA ILE A 22 -1.08 -8.99 8.31
C ILE A 22 -0.42 -8.47 7.03
N CYS A 23 -0.83 -9.04 5.90
CA CYS A 23 -0.54 -8.54 4.56
C CYS A 23 -1.84 -8.06 3.91
N ILE A 24 -1.83 -6.85 3.36
CA ILE A 24 -2.95 -6.28 2.61
C ILE A 24 -2.47 -5.84 1.23
N ALA A 25 -3.29 -6.04 0.20
CA ALA A 25 -3.01 -5.55 -1.14
C ALA A 25 -4.31 -5.19 -1.85
N ARG A 26 -4.22 -4.29 -2.82
CA ARG A 26 -5.31 -4.03 -3.78
C ARG A 26 -4.77 -3.64 -5.14
N HIS A 27 -5.57 -3.88 -6.17
CA HIS A 27 -5.30 -3.35 -7.48
C HIS A 27 -5.51 -1.83 -7.51
N LEU A 28 -4.70 -1.17 -8.34
CA LEU A 28 -4.94 0.22 -8.72
C LEU A 28 -6.14 0.28 -9.65
N SER A 29 -7.01 1.26 -9.42
CA SER A 29 -8.06 1.66 -10.34
C SER A 29 -7.47 2.24 -11.63
N SER A 30 -8.29 2.36 -12.67
CA SER A 30 -7.85 2.93 -13.96
C SER A 30 -7.26 4.33 -13.82
N ALA A 31 -7.80 5.16 -12.91
CA ALA A 31 -7.27 6.50 -12.65
C ALA A 31 -5.93 6.45 -11.93
N GLU A 32 -5.79 5.63 -10.88
CA GLU A 32 -4.58 5.54 -10.07
C GLU A 32 -3.40 4.91 -10.85
N ARG A 33 -3.66 4.08 -11.87
CA ARG A 33 -2.60 3.56 -12.74
C ARG A 33 -1.85 4.66 -13.51
N GLY A 34 -2.52 5.78 -13.79
CA GLY A 34 -1.95 6.94 -14.47
C GLY A 34 -1.07 7.81 -13.58
N TYR A 35 -1.00 7.55 -12.27
CA TYR A 35 -0.14 8.27 -11.35
C TYR A 35 1.34 7.99 -11.64
N VAL A 36 2.17 9.02 -11.43
CA VAL A 36 3.62 8.85 -11.41
C VAL A 36 4.04 8.02 -10.19
N GLN A 37 5.24 7.47 -10.20
CA GLN A 37 5.70 6.53 -9.16
C GLN A 37 5.55 7.09 -7.74
N THR A 38 6.05 8.29 -7.46
CA THR A 38 5.94 8.93 -6.14
C THR A 38 4.50 9.16 -5.68
N GLN A 39 3.56 9.37 -6.61
CA GLN A 39 2.14 9.48 -6.28
C GLN A 39 1.54 8.13 -5.90
N LYS A 40 2.00 7.03 -6.51
CA LYS A 40 1.59 5.67 -6.15
C LYS A 40 2.16 5.24 -4.80
N GLU A 41 3.41 5.59 -4.50
CA GLU A 41 4.02 5.42 -3.18
C GLU A 41 3.19 6.15 -2.11
N ALA A 42 2.89 7.44 -2.34
CA ALA A 42 2.08 8.24 -1.42
C ALA A 42 0.67 7.66 -1.24
N LEU A 43 0.04 7.18 -2.32
CA LEU A 43 -1.24 6.50 -2.28
C LEU A 43 -1.17 5.20 -1.47
N ALA A 44 -0.10 4.40 -1.62
CA ALA A 44 0.13 3.18 -0.85
C ALA A 44 0.19 3.46 0.64
N ILE A 45 0.92 4.49 1.05
CA ILE A 45 1.01 4.94 2.45
C ILE A 45 -0.36 5.40 2.96
N HIS A 46 -1.01 6.34 2.26
CA HIS A 46 -2.30 6.89 2.68
C HIS A 46 -3.38 5.81 2.82
N TRP A 47 -3.49 4.92 1.83
CA TRP A 47 -4.44 3.81 1.86
C TRP A 47 -4.17 2.83 3.00
N THR A 48 -2.90 2.49 3.23
CA THR A 48 -2.49 1.57 4.28
C THR A 48 -2.83 2.12 5.66
N ILE A 49 -2.53 3.40 5.92
CA ILE A 49 -2.86 4.07 7.18
C ILE A 49 -4.38 4.04 7.39
N GLY A 50 -5.17 4.46 6.41
CA GLY A 50 -6.65 4.47 6.54
C GLY A 50 -7.28 3.08 6.71
N ARG A 51 -6.55 2.00 6.38
CA ARG A 51 -7.05 0.62 6.47
C ARG A 51 -6.56 -0.12 7.72
N LEU A 52 -5.36 0.16 8.19
CA LEU A 52 -4.73 -0.51 9.33
C LEU A 52 -4.79 0.32 10.62
N HIS A 53 -4.77 1.65 10.53
CA HIS A 53 -5.03 2.52 11.67
C HIS A 53 -6.53 2.87 11.70
N LYS A 54 -7.16 2.49 12.80
CA LYS A 54 -8.50 2.93 13.22
C LYS A 54 -8.37 3.67 14.53
#